data_AF-A0A3N5V0Q2-F1
#
_entry.id   AF-A0A3N5V0Q2-F1
#
_cell.length_a   1.000
_cell.length_b   1.000
_cell.length_c   1.000
_cell.angle_alpha   90.00
_cell.angle_beta   90.00
_cell.angle_gamma   90.00
#
_symmetry.space_group_name_H-M   'P 1'
#
loop_
_entity.id
_entity.type
_entity.pdbx_description
1 polymer ?
#
loop_
_entity_poly.entity_id
_entity_poly.type
_entity_poly.pdbx_seq_one_letter_code
_entity_poly.pdbx_strand_id
1 'polypeptide(L)'
;MGRTIPSFRIASVMEKEEWKSFRKALDKKDRKIFDDMFDISILYNSASAYSAKYIRIHPIFMSIIFHHYKKLTEISERIKQIKNGDSQQTL
;
A
#
# COMPACT_ATOMS: atom_id res chain seq x y z
N MET A 1 7.27 30.81 -13.59
CA MET A 1 6.03 30.06 -13.86
C MET A 1 5.82 29.05 -12.74
N GLY A 2 4.67 29.09 -12.07
CA GLY A 2 4.38 28.21 -10.93
C GLY A 2 4.43 26.75 -11.35
N ARG A 3 5.18 25.92 -10.63
CA ARG A 3 5.27 24.48 -10.90
C ARG A 3 3.90 23.86 -10.62
N THR A 4 3.21 23.38 -11.65
CA THR A 4 1.96 22.63 -11.49
C THR A 4 2.24 21.42 -10.61
N ILE A 5 1.47 21.24 -9.53
CA ILE A 5 1.55 20.04 -8.70
C ILE A 5 0.98 18.87 -9.54
N PRO A 6 1.77 17.83 -9.85
CA PRO A 6 1.28 16.71 -10.62
C PRO A 6 0.15 16.03 -9.85
N SER A 7 -0.83 15.46 -10.57
CA SER A 7 -1.86 14.64 -9.93
C SER A 7 -1.22 13.49 -9.17
N PHE A 8 -1.87 13.03 -8.10
CA PHE A 8 -1.31 11.96 -7.28
C PHE A 8 -1.00 10.69 -8.09
N ARG A 9 -1.80 10.38 -9.12
CA ARG A 9 -1.50 9.31 -10.09
C ARG A 9 -0.16 9.49 -10.80
N ILE A 10 0.13 10.70 -11.28
CA ILE A 10 1.39 10.98 -11.97
C ILE A 10 2.54 10.96 -10.95
N ALA A 11 2.33 11.57 -9.80
CA ALA A 11 3.29 11.59 -8.71
C ALA A 11 3.70 10.18 -8.25
N SER A 12 2.75 9.23 -8.17
CA SER A 12 3.03 7.84 -7.77
C SER A 12 3.86 7.09 -8.80
N VAL A 13 3.62 7.31 -10.10
CA VAL A 13 4.42 6.70 -11.17
C VAL A 13 5.85 7.26 -11.17
N MET A 14 5.98 8.59 -11.03
CA MET A 14 7.29 9.24 -10.93
C MET A 14 8.09 8.69 -9.74
N GLU A 15 7.44 8.57 -8.58
CA GLU A 15 8.08 8.02 -7.39
C GLU A 15 8.50 6.55 -7.60
N LYS A 16 7.64 5.70 -8.19
CA LYS A 16 7.99 4.30 -8.48
C LYS A 16 9.24 4.17 -9.35
N GLU A 17 9.44 5.06 -10.32
CA GLU A 17 10.65 5.08 -11.15
C GLU A 17 11.90 5.52 -10.38
N GLU A 18 11.79 6.42 -9.40
CA GLU A 18 12.93 6.78 -8.53
C GLU A 18 13.44 5.57 -7.72
N TRP A 19 12.55 4.60 -7.43
CA TRP A 19 12.88 3.36 -6.73
C TRP A 19 13.38 2.22 -7.65
N LYS A 20 13.63 2.49 -8.93
CA LYS A 20 14.07 1.47 -9.91
C LYS A 20 15.36 0.76 -9.52
N SER A 21 16.32 1.47 -8.90
CA SER A 21 17.58 0.88 -8.44
C SER A 21 17.35 -0.12 -7.31
N PHE A 22 16.48 0.22 -6.35
CA PHE A 22 16.05 -0.68 -5.29
C PHE A 22 15.35 -1.91 -5.87
N ARG A 23 14.38 -1.71 -6.77
CA ARG A 23 13.68 -2.80 -7.47
C ARG A 23 14.64 -3.73 -8.22
N LYS A 24 15.68 -3.19 -8.87
CA LYS A 24 16.69 -3.99 -9.59
C LYS A 24 17.53 -4.86 -8.66
N ALA A 25 17.77 -4.41 -7.43
CA ALA A 25 18.51 -5.18 -6.42
C ALA A 25 17.71 -6.37 -5.85
N LEU A 26 16.38 -6.39 -6.04
CA LEU A 26 15.51 -7.48 -5.62
C LEU A 26 15.57 -8.68 -6.59
N ASP A 27 15.28 -9.87 -6.07
CA ASP A 27 15.08 -11.08 -6.85
C ASP A 27 13.83 -11.00 -7.74
N LYS A 28 13.74 -11.87 -8.76
CA LYS A 28 12.64 -11.85 -9.74
C LYS A 28 11.25 -11.97 -9.09
N LYS A 29 11.12 -12.76 -8.00
CA LYS A 29 9.87 -12.91 -7.25
C LYS A 29 9.51 -11.62 -6.52
N ASP A 30 10.47 -11.05 -5.81
CA ASP A 30 10.27 -9.87 -4.97
C ASP A 30 10.03 -8.60 -5.78
N ARG A 31 10.57 -8.52 -7.01
CA ARG A 31 10.25 -7.43 -7.96
C ARG A 31 8.75 -7.32 -8.22
N LYS A 32 8.08 -8.46 -8.40
CA LYS A 32 6.64 -8.48 -8.65
C LYS A 32 5.88 -8.02 -7.40
N ILE A 33 6.27 -8.52 -6.23
CA ILE A 33 5.67 -8.12 -4.95
C ILE A 33 5.85 -6.61 -4.72
N PHE A 34 7.02 -6.08 -5.02
CA PHE A 34 7.31 -4.64 -4.93
C PHE A 34 6.43 -3.82 -5.87
N ASP A 35 6.26 -4.26 -7.12
CA ASP A 35 5.40 -3.58 -8.08
C ASP A 35 3.93 -3.59 -7.64
N ASP A 36 3.43 -4.75 -7.23
CA ASP A 36 2.06 -4.93 -6.71
C ASP A 36 1.84 -4.06 -5.46
N MET A 37 2.84 -3.98 -4.58
CA MET A 37 2.81 -3.13 -3.39
C MET A 37 2.69 -1.65 -3.74
N PHE A 38 3.47 -1.15 -4.71
CA PHE A 38 3.37 0.24 -5.15
C PHE A 38 2.01 0.55 -5.79
N ASP A 39 1.43 -0.41 -6.51
CA ASP A 39 0.15 -0.22 -7.19
C ASP A 39 -1.02 -0.04 -6.19
N ILE A 40 -0.88 -0.50 -4.94
CA ILE A 40 -1.84 -0.24 -3.85
C ILE A 40 -2.07 1.26 -3.65
N SER A 41 -1.06 2.12 -3.88
CA SER A 41 -1.23 3.57 -3.69
C SER A 41 -2.35 4.14 -4.58
N ILE A 42 -2.59 3.54 -5.75
CA ILE A 42 -3.63 3.96 -6.69
C ILE A 42 -5.04 3.79 -6.09
N LEU A 43 -5.24 2.79 -5.22
CA LEU A 43 -6.53 2.56 -4.54
C LEU A 43 -6.91 3.72 -3.61
N TYR A 44 -5.93 4.45 -3.11
CA TYR A 44 -6.10 5.55 -2.15
C TYR A 44 -5.81 6.91 -2.78
N ASN A 45 -5.92 7.01 -4.10
CA ASN A 45 -5.59 8.21 -4.86
C ASN A 45 -6.41 9.43 -4.44
N SER A 46 -7.70 9.26 -4.15
CA SER A 46 -8.57 10.32 -3.62
C SER A 46 -8.08 10.80 -2.24
N ALA A 47 -7.92 9.88 -1.28
CA ALA A 47 -7.44 10.20 0.08
C ALA A 47 -6.06 10.87 0.06
N SER A 48 -5.18 10.41 -0.84
CA SER A 48 -3.84 10.94 -1.02
C SER A 48 -3.84 12.33 -1.65
N ALA A 49 -4.70 12.59 -2.63
CA ALA A 49 -4.85 13.90 -3.27
C ALA A 49 -5.37 14.97 -2.30
N TYR A 50 -6.20 14.59 -1.32
CA TYR A 50 -6.67 15.50 -0.27
C TYR A 50 -5.66 15.71 0.87
N SER A 51 -4.68 14.82 1.00
CA SER A 51 -3.57 15.03 1.93
C SER A 51 -2.63 16.09 1.32
N ALA A 52 -2.69 17.32 1.81
CA ALA A 52 -1.86 18.44 1.34
C ALA A 52 -0.38 18.25 1.71
N LYS A 53 0.25 17.19 1.23
CA LYS A 53 1.65 16.82 1.49
C LYS A 53 2.51 17.13 0.27
N TYR A 54 3.58 17.89 0.50
CA TYR A 54 4.54 18.26 -0.54
C TYR A 54 5.44 17.11 -0.98
N ILE A 55 5.71 16.15 -0.10
CA ILE A 55 6.58 15.00 -0.37
C ILE A 55 5.72 13.84 -0.86
N ARG A 56 5.95 13.40 -2.11
CA ARG A 56 5.16 12.37 -2.81
C ARG A 56 5.17 11.01 -2.12
N ILE A 57 6.30 10.61 -1.54
CA ILE A 57 6.43 9.29 -0.91
C ILE A 57 5.54 9.13 0.33
N HIS A 58 5.22 10.21 1.04
CA HIS A 58 4.41 10.14 2.26
C HIS A 58 3.00 9.56 2.03
N PRO A 59 2.16 10.11 1.12
CA PRO A 59 0.86 9.53 0.83
C PRO A 59 0.93 8.12 0.20
N ILE A 60 1.96 7.82 -0.59
CA ILE A 60 2.19 6.48 -1.15
C ILE A 60 2.42 5.46 -0.03
N PHE A 61 3.37 5.73 0.86
CA PHE A 61 3.65 4.86 2.00
C PHE A 61 2.46 4.76 2.95
N MET A 62 1.76 5.86 3.22
CA MET A 62 0.57 5.82 4.06
C MET A 62 -0.51 4.91 3.47
N SER A 63 -0.71 4.96 2.16
CA SER A 63 -1.66 4.11 1.44
C SER A 63 -1.30 2.62 1.55
N ILE A 64 -0.01 2.31 1.34
CA ILE A 64 0.52 0.94 1.43
C ILE A 64 0.36 0.42 2.86
N ILE A 65 0.80 1.18 3.86
CA ILE A 65 0.73 0.80 5.28
C ILE A 65 -0.73 0.59 5.70
N PHE A 66 -1.61 1.54 5.36
CA PHE A 66 -3.02 1.47 5.73
C PHE A 66 -3.72 0.25 5.11
N HIS A 67 -3.43 -0.06 3.85
CA HIS A 67 -3.96 -1.25 3.19
C HIS A 67 -3.57 -2.54 3.90
N HIS A 68 -2.27 -2.69 4.18
CA HIS A 68 -1.75 -3.89 4.83
C HIS A 68 -2.23 -4.00 6.28
N TYR A 69 -2.33 -2.88 7.00
CA TYR A 69 -2.90 -2.86 8.35
C TYR A 69 -4.34 -3.37 8.36
N LYS A 70 -5.19 -2.90 7.42
CA LYS A 70 -6.56 -3.43 7.28
C LYS A 70 -6.56 -4.94 7.02
N LYS A 71 -5.69 -5.43 6.13
CA LYS A 71 -5.61 -6.86 5.81
C LYS A 71 -5.18 -7.70 7.00
N LEU A 72 -4.19 -7.23 7.77
CA LEU A 72 -3.73 -7.91 8.99
C LEU A 72 -4.83 -7.97 10.05
N THR A 73 -5.59 -6.88 10.23
CA THR A 73 -6.74 -6.85 11.14
C THR A 73 -7.84 -7.82 10.70
N GLU A 74 -8.20 -7.81 9.41
CA GLU A 74 -9.18 -8.74 8.82
C GLU A 74 -8.79 -10.20 9.03
N ILE A 75 -7.52 -10.55 8.78
CA ILE A 75 -6.99 -11.91 9.01
C ILE A 75 -7.03 -12.26 10.50
N SER A 76 -6.63 -11.33 11.37
CA SER A 76 -6.62 -11.55 12.81
C SER A 76 -8.03 -11.81 13.37
N GLU A 77 -9.03 -11.08 12.87
CA GLU A 77 -10.44 -11.27 13.23
C GLU A 77 -10.96 -12.64 12.75
N ARG A 78 -10.65 -13.04 11.51
CA ARG A 78 -11.02 -14.36 10.98
C ARG A 78 -10.41 -15.50 11.79
N ILE A 79 -9.13 -15.38 12.17
CA ILE A 79 -8.46 -16.38 13.02
C ILE A 79 -9.16 -16.48 14.39
N LYS A 80 -9.55 -15.36 14.99
CA LYS A 80 -10.30 -15.36 16.26
C LYS A 80 -11.67 -16.06 16.11
N GLN A 81 -12.39 -15.79 15.02
CA GLN A 81 -13.68 -16.42 14.76
C GLN A 81 -13.56 -17.94 14.60
N ILE A 82 -12.56 -18.43 13.85
CA ILE A 82 -12.30 -19.86 13.66
C ILE A 82 -12.01 -20.54 15.00
N LYS A 83 -11.12 -19.97 15.82
CA LYS A 83 -10.79 -20.51 17.15
C LYS A 83 -12.01 -20.59 18.09
N ASN A 84 -12.88 -19.58 18.03
CA ASN A 84 -14.08 -19.54 18.87
C ASN A 84 -15.16 -20.52 18.39
N GLY A 85 -15.26 -20.75 17.07
CA GLY A 85 -16.16 -21.74 16.46
C GLY A 85 -15.76 -23.18 16.77
N ASP A 86 -14.46 -23.49 16.74
CA ASP A 86 -13.93 -24.82 17.10
C ASP A 86 -14.16 -25.16 18.57
N SER A 87 -14.26 -24.15 19.45
CA SER A 87 -14.55 -24.33 20.88
C SER A 87 -16.02 -24.62 21.19
N GLN A 88 -16.93 -24.40 20.23
CA GLN A 88 -18.37 -24.68 20.38
C GLN A 88 -18.79 -26.04 19.78
N GLN A 89 -17.91 -26.73 19.07
CA GLN A 89 -18.18 -28.08 18.53
C GLN A 89 -17.70 -29.22 19.46
N THR A 90 -17.01 -28.90 20.56
CA THR A 90 -16.47 -29.87 21.53
C THR A 90 -17.29 -29.99 22.82
N LEU A 91 -18.51 -29.42 22.86
CA LEU A 91 -19.46 -29.53 23.98
C LEU A 91 -20.79 -30.09 23.51
#